data_AF-A0A7J2MV82-F1
#
_entry.id   AF-A0A7J2MV82-F1
#
_cell.length_a   1.000
_cell.length_b   1.000
_cell.length_c   1.000
_cell.angle_alpha   90.00
_cell.angle_beta   90.00
_cell.angle_gamma   90.00
#
_symmetry.space_group_name_H-M   'P 1'
#
loop_
_entity.id
_entity.type
_entity.pdbx_description
1 polymer ?
#
loop_
_entity_poly.entity_id
_entity_poly.type
_entity_poly.pdbx_seq_one_letter_code
_entity_poly.pdbx_strand_id
1 'polypeptide(L)'
;MVMLHQLIELVKRKNIFRWDKKKIEIKLIATVLYYAGISLRKTSKFLKDFEKFSHEAVRQWYHKLARLFTNSKKYRRCIAIDETKIKIGDKWHYIWAAIDVETWEILGIMVTEWRTSIDVIRFVRSFLPYCENKPLIKIDRAPWYKWALKRMGLRYEHETFGERNAIEGWFNILKARLKRFWKRFPSNASKESVEKWLTAFVVIYNLEVRIS
;
A
#
# COMPACT_ATOMS: atom_id res chain seq x y z
N MET A 1 0.34 20.95 6.06
CA MET A 1 0.15 20.70 7.52
C MET A 1 -0.92 19.65 7.82
N VAL A 2 -2.03 19.56 7.09
CA VAL A 2 -3.16 18.66 7.38
C VAL A 2 -2.76 17.18 7.51
N MET A 3 -2.00 16.63 6.56
CA MET A 3 -1.60 15.21 6.56
C MET A 3 -0.79 14.80 7.80
N LEU A 4 0.16 15.65 8.22
CA LEU A 4 1.01 15.33 9.38
C LEU A 4 0.17 15.29 10.67
N HIS A 5 -0.81 16.18 10.82
CA HIS A 5 -1.70 16.19 11.98
C HIS A 5 -2.57 14.93 12.03
N GLN A 6 -3.17 14.54 10.90
CA GLN A 6 -3.93 13.28 10.82
C GLN A 6 -3.06 12.05 11.12
N LEU A 7 -1.81 12.02 10.62
CA LEU A 7 -0.86 10.95 10.93
C LEU A 7 -0.54 10.89 12.44
N ILE A 8 -0.30 12.03 13.08
CA ILE A 8 -0.05 12.10 14.53
C ILE A 8 -1.24 11.53 15.29
N GLU A 9 -2.46 11.94 14.96
CA GLU A 9 -3.68 11.47 15.60
C GLU A 9 -3.86 9.95 15.46
N LEU A 10 -3.70 9.43 14.24
CA LEU A 10 -3.81 7.99 13.95
C LEU A 10 -2.74 7.17 14.70
N VAL A 11 -1.50 7.66 14.73
CA VAL A 11 -0.38 7.01 15.42
C VAL A 11 -0.59 6.95 16.92
N LYS A 12 -1.08 8.04 17.53
CA LYS A 12 -1.42 8.09 18.95
C LYS A 12 -2.58 7.16 19.27
N ARG A 13 -3.67 7.23 18.51
CA ARG A 13 -4.87 6.40 18.69
C ARG A 13 -4.56 4.90 18.61
N LYS A 14 -3.73 4.46 17.67
CA LYS A 14 -3.34 3.05 17.50
C LYS A 14 -2.11 2.63 18.31
N ASN A 15 -1.56 3.53 19.13
CA ASN A 15 -0.36 3.32 19.96
C ASN A 15 0.79 2.62 19.19
N ILE A 16 1.13 3.17 18.02
CA ILE A 16 2.10 2.57 17.09
C ILE A 16 3.53 2.64 17.63
N PHE A 17 3.86 3.76 18.27
CA PHE A 17 5.17 3.99 18.88
C PHE A 17 5.07 3.90 20.41
N ARG A 18 5.04 2.67 20.94
CA ARG A 18 4.98 2.44 22.40
C ARG A 18 6.11 3.10 23.20
N TRP A 19 7.30 3.21 22.60
CA TRP A 19 8.47 3.82 23.23
C TRP A 19 8.80 5.16 22.57
N ASP A 20 8.55 6.25 23.28
CA ASP A 20 8.83 7.62 22.83
C ASP A 20 10.21 8.13 23.25
N LYS A 21 11.24 7.31 23.02
CA LYS A 21 12.65 7.76 23.11
C LYS A 21 12.98 8.91 22.14
N LYS A 22 12.12 9.15 21.14
CA LYS A 22 12.26 10.17 20.09
C LYS A 22 10.87 10.78 19.85
N LYS A 23 10.83 12.09 19.58
CA LYS A 23 9.59 12.83 19.31
C LYS A 23 8.80 12.19 18.16
N ILE A 24 7.48 12.04 18.33
CA ILE A 24 6.61 11.40 17.32
C ILE A 24 6.63 12.21 16.02
N GLU A 25 6.66 13.53 16.12
CA GLU A 25 6.70 14.46 14.99
C GLU A 25 7.92 14.18 14.11
N ILE A 26 9.11 14.00 14.71
CA ILE A 26 10.34 13.68 13.99
C ILE A 26 10.25 12.32 13.32
N LYS A 27 9.71 11.30 14.01
CA LYS A 27 9.49 9.97 13.43
C LYS A 27 8.62 10.08 12.18
N LEU A 28 7.53 10.84 12.26
CA LEU A 28 6.57 10.98 11.17
C LEU A 28 7.12 11.81 10.00
N ILE A 29 7.79 12.93 10.29
CA ILE A 29 8.49 13.72 9.26
C ILE A 29 9.50 12.84 8.53
N ALA A 30 10.30 12.05 9.26
CA ALA A 30 11.26 11.13 8.63
C ALA A 30 10.55 10.10 7.71
N THR A 31 9.42 9.53 8.13
CA THR A 31 8.67 8.59 7.31
C THR A 31 8.02 9.24 6.07
N VAL A 32 7.54 10.47 6.18
CA VAL A 32 6.96 11.23 5.05
C VAL A 32 8.05 11.65 4.06
N LEU A 33 9.21 12.11 4.54
CA LEU A 33 10.37 12.39 3.67
C LEU A 33 10.83 11.14 2.92
N TYR A 34 10.86 10.00 3.61
CA TYR A 34 11.15 8.74 2.96
C TYR A 34 10.06 8.35 1.96
N TYR A 35 8.77 8.55 2.24
CA TYR A 35 7.68 8.34 1.30
C TYR A 35 7.85 9.18 0.02
N ALA A 36 8.11 10.49 0.16
CA ALA A 36 8.42 11.44 -0.92
C ALA A 36 9.68 11.08 -1.74
N GLY A 37 10.41 10.07 -1.26
CA GLY A 37 11.43 9.35 -1.99
C GLY A 37 12.85 9.80 -1.72
N ILE A 38 13.08 10.46 -0.58
CA ILE A 38 14.41 10.63 -0.02
C ILE A 38 14.90 9.26 0.50
N SER A 39 16.20 8.98 0.41
CA SER A 39 16.75 7.74 0.95
C SER A 39 16.76 7.74 2.48
N LEU A 40 16.75 6.56 3.11
CA LEU A 40 16.78 6.42 4.57
C LEU A 40 18.01 7.14 5.18
N ARG A 41 19.18 6.98 4.53
CA ARG A 41 20.43 7.63 4.96
C ARG A 41 20.38 9.14 4.82
N LYS A 42 19.87 9.66 3.68
CA LYS A 42 19.70 11.11 3.49
C LYS A 42 18.70 11.69 4.49
N THR A 43 17.62 10.98 4.77
CA THR A 43 16.60 11.39 5.75
C THR A 43 17.20 11.51 7.16
N SER A 44 17.94 10.49 7.60
CA SER A 44 18.65 10.50 8.89
C SER A 44 19.70 11.62 8.97
N LYS A 45 20.43 11.90 7.88
CA LYS A 45 21.38 13.01 7.81
C LYS A 45 20.68 14.38 7.86
N PHE A 46 19.56 14.54 7.15
CA PHE A 46 18.81 15.79 7.06
C PHE A 46 18.21 16.20 8.42
N LEU A 47 17.74 15.23 9.20
CA LEU A 47 17.13 15.50 10.51
C LEU A 47 18.12 15.44 11.67
N LYS A 48 19.42 15.27 11.41
CA LYS A 48 20.47 15.05 12.42
C LYS A 48 20.56 16.19 13.44
N ASP A 49 20.35 17.43 13.00
CA ASP A 49 20.46 18.63 13.83
C ASP A 49 19.23 18.83 14.72
N PHE A 50 18.09 18.25 14.34
CA PHE A 50 16.88 18.23 15.16
C PHE A 50 16.88 17.07 16.16
N GLU A 51 17.29 15.87 15.71
CA GLU A 51 17.29 14.67 16.51
C GLU A 51 18.20 13.60 15.89
N LYS A 52 19.10 13.00 16.68
CA LYS A 52 19.98 11.93 16.20
C LYS A 52 19.27 10.57 16.21
N PHE A 53 19.25 9.90 15.06
CA PHE A 53 18.77 8.51 14.88
C PHE A 53 19.40 7.85 13.64
N SER A 54 19.42 6.52 13.59
CA SER A 54 19.98 5.76 12.47
C SER A 54 19.00 5.64 11.29
N HIS A 55 19.52 5.33 10.11
CA HIS A 55 18.69 5.04 8.94
C HIS A 55 17.82 3.79 9.12
N GLU A 56 18.27 2.80 9.90
CA GLU A 56 17.46 1.64 10.27
C GLU A 56 16.29 2.02 11.18
N ALA A 57 16.43 3.04 12.04
CA ALA A 57 15.31 3.55 12.82
C ALA A 57 14.20 4.09 11.90
N VAL A 58 14.56 4.84 10.86
CA VAL A 58 13.60 5.32 9.84
C VAL A 58 12.89 4.16 9.16
N ARG A 59 13.63 3.11 8.77
CA ARG A 59 13.04 1.90 8.17
C ARG A 59 12.05 1.24 9.12
N GLN A 60 12.42 1.03 10.38
CA GLN A 60 11.52 0.44 11.37
C GLN A 60 10.27 1.29 11.62
N TRP A 61 10.42 2.61 11.69
CA TRP A 61 9.28 3.53 11.85
C TRP A 61 8.34 3.47 10.66
N TYR A 62 8.89 3.45 9.44
CA TYR A 62 8.11 3.34 8.22
C TYR A 62 7.31 2.03 8.18
N HIS A 63 7.96 0.89 8.48
CA HIS A 63 7.27 -0.41 8.53
C HIS A 63 6.17 -0.46 9.59
N LYS A 64 6.32 0.26 10.71
CA LYS A 64 5.28 0.34 11.74
C LYS A 64 4.02 1.04 11.25
N LEU A 65 4.12 1.96 10.29
CA LEU A 65 2.96 2.61 9.69
C LEU A 65 2.03 1.62 8.99
N ALA A 66 2.51 0.45 8.55
CA ALA A 66 1.66 -0.60 7.99
C ALA A 66 0.48 -0.97 8.90
N ARG A 67 0.66 -0.89 10.23
CA ARG A 67 -0.38 -1.18 11.23
C ARG A 67 -1.48 -0.13 11.28
N LEU A 68 -1.26 1.03 10.65
CA LEU A 68 -2.29 2.06 10.51
C LEU A 68 -3.29 1.72 9.42
N PHE A 69 -2.95 0.82 8.48
CA PHE A 69 -3.80 0.47 7.35
C PHE A 69 -5.20 0.07 7.80
N THR A 70 -6.17 0.82 7.32
CA THR A 70 -7.59 0.64 7.58
C THR A 70 -8.35 1.50 6.58
N ASN A 71 -9.49 0.99 6.15
CA ASN A 71 -10.40 1.72 5.28
C ASN A 71 -11.74 1.86 5.98
N SER A 72 -12.45 2.95 5.69
CA SER A 72 -13.82 3.11 6.16
C SER A 72 -14.72 2.10 5.47
N LYS A 73 -15.67 1.57 6.25
CA LYS A 73 -16.75 0.78 5.69
C LYS A 73 -17.72 1.73 4.98
N LYS A 74 -17.98 1.52 3.70
CA LYS A 74 -18.86 2.37 2.87
C LYS A 74 -19.39 1.60 1.66
N TYR A 75 -20.47 2.10 1.08
CA TYR A 75 -20.91 1.70 -0.25
C TYR A 75 -19.82 2.00 -1.28
N ARG A 76 -19.56 1.06 -2.19
CA ARG A 76 -18.62 1.22 -3.30
C ARG A 76 -19.23 0.68 -4.57
N ARG A 77 -19.40 1.52 -5.59
CA ARG A 77 -19.98 1.10 -6.86
C ARG A 77 -19.06 0.11 -7.58
N CYS A 78 -17.78 0.47 -7.69
CA CYS A 78 -16.82 -0.25 -8.52
C CYS A 78 -15.42 -0.28 -7.87
N ILE A 79 -14.76 -1.43 -7.97
CA ILE A 79 -13.39 -1.65 -7.51
C ILE A 79 -12.59 -2.24 -8.65
N ALA A 80 -11.48 -1.61 -9.00
CA ALA A 80 -10.52 -2.18 -9.95
C ALA A 80 -9.48 -3.01 -9.20
N ILE A 81 -9.24 -4.23 -9.68
CA ILE A 81 -8.19 -5.13 -9.21
C ILE A 81 -7.23 -5.40 -10.35
N ASP A 82 -5.94 -5.32 -10.04
CA ASP A 82 -4.88 -5.59 -10.99
C ASP A 82 -3.60 -5.99 -10.24
N GLU A 83 -2.65 -6.54 -10.96
CA GLU A 83 -1.38 -6.98 -10.40
C GLU A 83 -0.16 -6.52 -11.20
N THR A 84 0.95 -6.31 -10.49
CA THR A 84 2.24 -6.00 -11.12
C THR A 84 3.34 -6.90 -10.59
N LYS A 85 4.27 -7.27 -11.49
CA LYS A 85 5.46 -8.03 -11.12
C LYS A 85 6.52 -7.16 -10.45
N ILE A 86 7.17 -7.70 -9.44
CA ILE A 86 8.36 -7.13 -8.78
C ILE A 86 9.42 -8.20 -8.54
N LYS A 87 10.67 -7.77 -8.35
CA LYS A 87 11.78 -8.66 -7.99
C LYS A 87 12.17 -8.45 -6.52
N ILE A 88 12.09 -9.51 -5.73
CA ILE A 88 12.55 -9.56 -4.33
C ILE A 88 13.72 -10.53 -4.28
N GLY A 89 14.92 -10.04 -3.96
CA GLY A 89 16.14 -10.83 -4.13
C GLY A 89 16.29 -11.26 -5.59
N ASP A 90 16.26 -12.56 -5.85
CA ASP A 90 16.35 -13.14 -7.21
C ASP A 90 15.05 -13.80 -7.69
N LYS A 91 13.97 -13.70 -6.90
CA LYS A 91 12.67 -14.31 -7.22
C LYS A 91 11.65 -13.26 -7.65
N TRP A 92 10.87 -13.60 -8.68
CA TRP A 92 9.72 -12.81 -9.09
C TRP A 92 8.55 -13.01 -8.12
N HIS A 93 7.89 -11.90 -7.79
CA HIS A 93 6.68 -11.87 -6.99
C HIS A 93 5.66 -10.95 -7.67
N TYR A 94 4.40 -11.07 -7.26
CA TYR A 94 3.29 -10.27 -7.75
C TYR A 94 2.71 -9.43 -6.61
N ILE A 95 2.53 -8.15 -6.86
CA ILE A 95 1.77 -7.25 -5.99
C ILE A 95 0.37 -7.16 -6.57
N TRP A 96 -0.61 -7.53 -5.77
CA TRP A 96 -2.03 -7.31 -6.03
C TRP A 96 -2.45 -6.02 -5.36
N ALA A 97 -3.20 -5.19 -6.07
CA ALA A 97 -3.83 -4.00 -5.52
C ALA A 97 -5.30 -3.98 -5.88
N ALA A 98 -6.10 -3.40 -4.99
CA ALA A 98 -7.52 -3.13 -5.22
C ALA A 98 -7.75 -1.65 -4.93
N ILE A 99 -8.32 -0.92 -5.88
CA ILE A 99 -8.59 0.51 -5.77
C ILE A 99 -10.09 0.78 -5.94
N ASP A 100 -10.63 1.64 -5.11
CA ASP A 100 -11.95 2.23 -5.31
C ASP A 100 -11.86 3.25 -6.45
N VAL A 101 -12.56 3.03 -7.56
CA VAL A 101 -12.41 3.86 -8.77
C VAL A 101 -12.97 5.27 -8.59
N GLU A 102 -13.86 5.48 -7.62
CA GLU A 102 -14.46 6.78 -7.35
C GLU A 102 -13.58 7.61 -6.42
N THR A 103 -13.09 6.99 -5.35
CA THR A 103 -12.33 7.70 -4.31
C THR A 103 -10.82 7.58 -4.45
N TRP A 104 -10.33 6.76 -5.39
CA TRP A 104 -8.91 6.49 -5.61
C TRP A 104 -8.17 5.90 -4.40
N GLU A 105 -8.90 5.46 -3.37
CA GLU A 105 -8.37 4.81 -2.19
C GLU A 105 -7.99 3.35 -2.50
N ILE A 106 -6.81 2.94 -2.05
CA ILE A 106 -6.41 1.53 -2.11
C ILE A 106 -7.07 0.76 -0.96
N LEU A 107 -7.86 -0.24 -1.31
CA LEU A 107 -8.65 -1.05 -0.39
C LEU A 107 -7.90 -2.26 0.14
N GLY A 108 -6.94 -2.77 -0.64
CA GLY A 108 -6.12 -3.91 -0.27
C GLY A 108 -4.82 -3.95 -1.06
N ILE A 109 -3.80 -4.50 -0.43
CA ILE A 109 -2.51 -4.81 -1.05
C ILE A 109 -2.01 -6.16 -0.53
N MET A 110 -1.50 -7.00 -1.42
CA MET A 110 -0.98 -8.32 -1.06
C MET A 110 0.17 -8.70 -1.98
N VAL A 111 1.17 -9.40 -1.44
CA VAL A 111 2.26 -9.96 -2.23
C VAL A 111 2.09 -11.47 -2.35
N THR A 112 2.33 -12.03 -3.52
CA THR A 112 2.36 -13.49 -3.74
C THR A 112 3.53 -13.90 -4.63
N GLU A 113 3.89 -15.18 -4.58
CA GLU A 113 4.86 -15.76 -5.51
C GLU A 113 4.18 -16.18 -6.83
N TRP A 114 2.89 -16.53 -6.76
CA TRP A 114 2.12 -17.07 -7.87
C TRP A 114 0.86 -16.25 -8.14
N ARG A 115 0.22 -16.51 -9.28
CA ARG A 115 -1.07 -15.94 -9.66
C ARG A 115 -2.09 -17.03 -9.86
N THR A 116 -2.76 -17.39 -8.77
CA THR A 116 -3.78 -18.45 -8.76
C THR A 116 -5.15 -17.89 -8.40
N SER A 117 -6.20 -18.62 -8.77
CA SER A 117 -7.56 -18.25 -8.37
C SER A 117 -7.76 -18.28 -6.85
N ILE A 118 -6.95 -19.05 -6.12
CA ILE A 118 -6.95 -19.07 -4.65
C ILE A 118 -6.37 -17.76 -4.10
N ASP A 119 -5.31 -17.24 -4.72
CA ASP A 119 -4.74 -15.94 -4.37
C ASP A 119 -5.77 -14.82 -4.58
N VAL A 120 -6.53 -14.86 -5.69
CA VAL A 120 -7.63 -13.91 -5.93
C VAL A 120 -8.68 -13.97 -4.81
N ILE A 121 -9.12 -15.16 -4.42
CA ILE A 121 -10.12 -15.31 -3.34
C ILE A 121 -9.57 -14.73 -2.04
N ARG A 122 -8.32 -15.06 -1.69
CA ARG A 122 -7.66 -14.52 -0.49
C ARG A 122 -7.57 -12.99 -0.55
N PHE A 123 -7.20 -12.45 -1.71
CA PHE A 123 -7.06 -11.02 -1.92
C PHE A 123 -8.39 -10.29 -1.76
N VAL A 124 -9.42 -10.76 -2.46
CA VAL A 124 -10.75 -10.13 -2.45
C VAL A 124 -11.35 -10.18 -1.04
N ARG A 125 -11.19 -11.29 -0.31
CA ARG A 125 -11.61 -11.39 1.10
C ARG A 125 -10.91 -10.39 2.02
N SER A 126 -9.71 -9.92 1.68
CA SER A 126 -8.98 -8.97 2.52
C SER A 126 -9.60 -7.57 2.53
N PHE A 127 -10.32 -7.17 1.47
CA PHE A 127 -10.88 -5.83 1.37
C PHE A 127 -12.42 -5.77 1.31
N LEU A 128 -13.11 -6.86 0.97
CA LEU A 128 -14.58 -6.91 1.00
C LEU A 128 -15.21 -6.49 2.33
N PRO A 129 -14.63 -6.74 3.53
CA PRO A 129 -15.20 -6.26 4.79
C PRO A 129 -15.37 -4.74 4.87
N TYR A 130 -14.61 -3.98 4.06
CA TYR A 130 -14.76 -2.53 3.96
C TYR A 130 -15.92 -2.12 3.04
N CYS A 131 -16.52 -3.02 2.27
CA CYS A 131 -17.65 -2.73 1.40
C CYS A 131 -18.97 -3.04 2.11
N GLU A 132 -19.94 -2.13 2.05
CA GLU A 132 -21.30 -2.39 2.56
C GLU A 132 -22.14 -3.20 1.58
N ASN A 133 -21.77 -3.17 0.30
CA ASN A 133 -22.42 -3.85 -0.81
C ASN A 133 -21.50 -4.91 -1.46
N LYS A 134 -22.00 -5.60 -2.49
CA LYS A 134 -21.19 -6.38 -3.43
C LYS A 134 -20.80 -5.47 -4.61
N PRO A 135 -19.59 -4.87 -4.60
CA PRO A 135 -19.16 -3.96 -5.65
C PRO A 135 -19.00 -4.70 -6.99
N LEU A 136 -19.13 -3.96 -8.09
CA LEU A 136 -18.65 -4.42 -9.38
C LEU A 136 -17.13 -4.50 -9.33
N ILE A 137 -16.55 -5.64 -9.75
CA ILE A 137 -15.11 -5.82 -9.82
C ILE A 137 -14.63 -5.65 -11.27
N LYS A 138 -13.83 -4.62 -11.53
CA LYS A 138 -13.13 -4.45 -12.81
C LYS A 138 -11.81 -5.18 -12.75
N ILE A 139 -11.58 -6.05 -13.74
CA ILE A 139 -10.37 -6.87 -13.84
C ILE A 139 -9.80 -6.82 -15.26
N ASP A 140 -8.56 -7.28 -15.37
CA ASP A 140 -7.96 -7.62 -16.66
C ASP A 140 -8.55 -8.93 -17.23
N ARG A 141 -7.99 -9.41 -18.35
CA ARG A 141 -8.42 -10.65 -19.00
C ARG A 141 -7.77 -11.90 -18.41
N ALA A 142 -7.10 -11.81 -17.27
CA ALA A 142 -6.34 -12.93 -16.75
C ALA A 142 -7.23 -14.08 -16.26
N PRO A 143 -6.79 -15.33 -16.47
CA PRO A 143 -7.62 -16.50 -16.24
C PRO A 143 -7.95 -16.77 -14.76
N TRP A 144 -7.12 -16.30 -13.82
CA TRP A 144 -7.30 -16.56 -12.38
C TRP A 144 -8.50 -15.82 -11.77
N TYR A 145 -9.00 -14.75 -12.39
CA TYR A 145 -10.09 -13.97 -11.83
C TYR A 145 -11.48 -14.59 -12.02
N LYS A 146 -11.78 -15.06 -13.23
CA LYS A 146 -13.16 -15.47 -13.62
C LYS A 146 -13.78 -16.48 -12.67
N TRP A 147 -13.07 -17.57 -12.40
CA TRP A 147 -13.56 -18.62 -11.52
C TRP A 147 -13.66 -18.14 -10.07
N ALA A 148 -12.67 -17.39 -9.58
CA ALA A 148 -12.62 -16.88 -8.22
C ALA A 148 -13.79 -15.93 -7.93
N LEU A 149 -14.02 -14.95 -8.80
CA LEU A 149 -15.08 -13.96 -8.63
C LEU A 149 -16.47 -14.58 -8.76
N LYS A 150 -16.66 -15.51 -9.71
CA LYS A 150 -17.91 -16.29 -9.84
C LYS A 150 -18.19 -17.10 -8.57
N ARG A 151 -17.18 -17.77 -8.01
CA ARG A 151 -17.30 -18.53 -6.76
C ARG A 151 -17.66 -17.65 -5.56
N MET A 152 -17.22 -16.39 -5.55
CA MET A 152 -17.56 -15.42 -4.52
C MET A 152 -18.91 -14.71 -4.75
N GLY A 153 -19.59 -15.00 -5.86
CA GLY A 153 -20.87 -14.38 -6.21
C GLY A 153 -20.75 -12.87 -6.44
N LEU A 154 -19.61 -12.42 -6.95
CA LEU A 154 -19.36 -11.02 -7.31
C LEU A 154 -19.59 -10.81 -8.81
N ARG A 155 -20.17 -9.66 -9.15
CA ARG A 155 -20.24 -9.20 -10.54
C ARG A 155 -18.86 -8.71 -10.96
N TYR A 156 -18.46 -9.03 -12.18
CA TYR A 156 -17.19 -8.58 -12.72
C TYR A 156 -17.30 -8.24 -14.19
N GLU A 157 -16.48 -7.30 -14.61
CA GLU A 157 -16.37 -6.86 -16.00
C GLU A 157 -14.92 -6.84 -16.43
N HIS A 158 -14.69 -7.28 -17.67
CA HIS A 158 -13.41 -7.13 -18.33
C HIS A 158 -13.37 -5.78 -19.03
N GLU A 159 -12.43 -4.94 -18.64
CA GLU A 159 -12.25 -3.64 -19.28
C GLU A 159 -10.79 -3.49 -19.69
N THR A 160 -10.58 -3.10 -20.95
CA THR A 160 -9.24 -2.83 -21.49
C THR A 160 -8.88 -1.35 -21.38
N PHE A 161 -9.88 -0.45 -21.39
CA PHE A 161 -9.72 1.00 -21.28
C PHE A 161 -10.93 1.58 -20.53
N GLY A 162 -10.71 2.41 -19.49
CA GLY A 162 -11.79 2.97 -18.68
C GLY A 162 -11.42 3.18 -17.21
N GLU A 163 -12.25 2.69 -16.29
CA GLU A 163 -12.10 2.87 -14.83
C GLU A 163 -10.83 2.19 -14.28
N ARG A 164 -10.22 1.27 -15.05
CA ARG A 164 -8.90 0.70 -14.75
C ARG A 164 -7.75 1.72 -14.79
N ASN A 165 -7.95 2.88 -15.39
CA ASN A 165 -6.96 3.96 -15.37
C ASN A 165 -6.58 4.36 -13.92
N ALA A 166 -7.49 4.22 -12.96
CA ALA A 166 -7.22 4.48 -11.55
C ALA A 166 -6.12 3.56 -11.00
N ILE A 167 -6.23 2.25 -11.23
CA ILE A 167 -5.24 1.29 -10.71
C ILE A 167 -3.92 1.35 -11.49
N GLU A 168 -3.98 1.59 -12.79
CA GLU A 168 -2.78 1.79 -13.62
C GLU A 168 -2.01 3.04 -13.21
N GLY A 169 -2.73 4.15 -12.96
CA GLY A 169 -2.19 5.39 -12.42
C GLY A 169 -1.49 5.16 -11.08
N TRP A 170 -2.13 4.44 -10.16
CA TRP A 170 -1.53 4.08 -8.88
C TRP A 170 -0.28 3.20 -9.05
N PHE A 171 -0.31 2.21 -9.94
CA PHE A 171 0.87 1.39 -10.22
C PHE A 171 2.01 2.21 -10.83
N ASN A 172 1.73 3.25 -11.60
CA ASN A 172 2.77 4.17 -12.09
C ASN A 172 3.44 4.92 -10.95
N ILE A 173 2.68 5.41 -9.97
CA ILE A 173 3.21 6.04 -8.75
C ILE A 173 4.09 5.04 -7.99
N LEU A 174 3.61 3.81 -7.78
CA LEU A 174 4.38 2.76 -7.12
C LEU A 174 5.68 2.45 -7.89
N LYS A 175 5.60 2.26 -9.21
CA LYS A 175 6.76 1.97 -10.06
C LYS A 175 7.77 3.11 -10.06
N ALA A 176 7.32 4.37 -10.03
CA ALA A 176 8.21 5.53 -9.88
C ALA A 176 8.96 5.48 -8.55
N ARG A 177 8.27 5.10 -7.46
CA ARG A 177 8.91 4.90 -6.15
C ARG A 177 9.90 3.74 -6.15
N LEU A 178 9.54 2.60 -6.77
CA LEU A 178 10.38 1.42 -6.89
C LEU A 178 11.63 1.65 -7.76
N LYS A 179 11.54 2.49 -8.80
CA LYS A 179 12.69 2.90 -9.64
C LYS A 179 13.80 3.53 -8.79
N ARG A 180 13.46 4.31 -7.75
CA ARG A 180 14.45 4.89 -6.82
C ARG A 180 15.18 3.84 -5.97
N PHE A 181 14.67 2.61 -5.89
CA PHE A 181 15.33 1.45 -5.29
C PHE A 181 15.97 0.53 -6.34
N TRP A 182 16.29 1.04 -7.54
CA TRP A 182 16.79 0.22 -8.65
C TRP A 182 15.84 -0.93 -9.01
N LYS A 183 14.54 -0.75 -8.77
CA LYS A 183 13.47 -1.75 -8.98
C LYS A 183 13.68 -3.07 -8.21
N ARG A 184 14.52 -3.08 -7.17
CA ARG A 184 14.88 -4.29 -6.43
C ARG A 184 14.78 -4.04 -4.93
N PHE A 185 14.02 -4.88 -4.24
CA PHE A 185 14.12 -4.96 -2.79
C PHE A 185 15.39 -5.76 -2.41
N PRO A 186 16.07 -5.39 -1.31
CA PRO A 186 17.26 -6.12 -0.83
C PRO A 186 17.04 -7.63 -0.77
N SER A 187 18.07 -8.43 -1.04
CA SER A 187 17.97 -9.91 -1.02
C SER A 187 17.59 -10.48 0.34
N ASN A 188 17.92 -9.77 1.42
CA ASN A 188 17.52 -10.12 2.78
C ASN A 188 16.09 -9.66 3.14
N ALA A 189 15.36 -9.01 2.22
CA ALA A 189 13.97 -8.64 2.46
C ALA A 189 13.07 -9.87 2.28
N SER A 190 12.40 -10.27 3.36
CA SER A 190 11.34 -11.26 3.26
C SER A 190 10.13 -10.71 2.52
N LYS A 191 9.32 -11.61 1.94
CA LYS A 191 8.01 -11.28 1.37
C LYS A 191 7.16 -10.44 2.33
N GLU A 192 7.11 -10.84 3.60
CA GLU A 192 6.38 -10.12 4.65
C GLU A 192 6.92 -8.70 4.89
N SER A 193 8.25 -8.53 4.86
CA SER A 193 8.88 -7.23 4.96
C SER A 193 8.47 -6.32 3.78
N VAL A 194 8.42 -6.85 2.56
CA VAL A 194 7.98 -6.09 1.38
C VAL A 194 6.50 -5.74 1.46
N GLU A 195 5.64 -6.67 1.90
CA GLU A 195 4.22 -6.41 2.10
C GLU A 195 3.97 -5.34 3.17
N LYS A 196 4.71 -5.37 4.28
CA LYS A 196 4.68 -4.29 5.29
C LYS A 196 5.10 -2.94 4.71
N TRP A 197 6.15 -2.92 3.90
CA TRP A 197 6.62 -1.69 3.25
C TRP A 197 5.56 -1.12 2.30
N LEU A 198 4.94 -1.99 1.49
CA LEU A 198 3.86 -1.65 0.56
C LEU A 198 2.61 -1.16 1.29
N THR A 199 2.25 -1.82 2.39
CA THR A 199 1.12 -1.41 3.23
C THR A 199 1.36 -0.02 3.84
N ALA A 200 2.57 0.25 4.33
CA ALA A 200 2.94 1.59 4.82
C ALA A 200 2.89 2.66 3.71
N PHE A 201 3.32 2.30 2.49
CA PHE A 201 3.21 3.17 1.32
C PHE A 201 1.75 3.51 1.00
N VAL A 202 0.88 2.51 1.03
CA VAL A 202 -0.57 2.68 0.83
C VAL A 202 -1.20 3.56 1.91
N VAL A 203 -0.80 3.41 3.18
CA VAL A 203 -1.32 4.26 4.27
C VAL A 203 -1.11 5.74 3.99
N ILE A 204 0.11 6.12 3.61
CA ILE A 204 0.44 7.52 3.33
C ILE A 204 -0.29 7.98 2.05
N TYR A 205 -0.29 7.16 1.00
CA TYR A 205 -1.03 7.46 -0.23
C TYR A 205 -2.53 7.69 0.02
N ASN A 206 -3.21 6.82 0.75
CA ASN A 206 -4.64 6.98 1.03
C ASN A 206 -4.92 8.24 1.86
N LEU A 207 -4.00 8.67 2.71
CA LEU A 207 -4.13 9.94 3.43
C LEU A 207 -3.99 11.14 2.50
N GLU A 208 -3.05 11.10 1.55
CA GLU A 208 -2.91 12.14 0.53
C GLU A 208 -4.18 12.27 -0.32
N VAL A 209 -4.72 11.14 -0.79
CA VAL A 209 -5.95 11.09 -1.59
C VAL A 209 -7.16 11.64 -0.82
N ARG A 210 -7.27 11.37 0.49
CA ARG A 210 -8.37 11.89 1.31
C ARG A 210 -8.33 13.41 1.55
N ILE A 211 -7.16 14.01 1.39
CA ILE A 211 -6.94 15.45 1.62
C ILE A 211 -7.02 16.24 0.32
N SER A 212 -6.84 15.57 -0.83
CA SER A 212 -6.91 16.15 -2.17
C SER A 212 -8.34 16.40 -2.58
#